data_AF-A0A3S1C431-F1
#
_entry.id   AF-A0A3S1C431-F1
#
_cell.length_a   1.000
_cell.length_b   1.000
_cell.length_c   1.000
_cell.angle_alpha   90.00
_cell.angle_beta   90.00
_cell.angle_gamma   90.00
#
_symmetry.space_group_name_H-M   'P 1'
#
loop_
_entity.id
_entity.type
_entity.pdbx_description
1 polymer ?
#
loop_
_entity_poly.entity_id
_entity_poly.type
_entity_poly.pdbx_seq_one_letter_code
_entity_poly.pdbx_strand_id
1 'polypeptide(L)' 'MIGIWFIKTDLKEAILRQAILIGANFSGADLCDADLTITQALETNFIAATLAGACIDDVREHPLLADRLF' A
#
# COMPACT_ATOMS: atom_id res chain seq x y z
N MET A 1 10.55 7.59 6.64
CA MET A 1 10.79 6.88 5.36
C MET A 1 10.56 7.85 4.22
N ILE A 2 11.33 7.72 3.14
CA ILE A 2 11.14 8.46 1.89
C ILE A 2 9.92 7.79 1.22
N GLY A 3 8.88 8.54 0.87
CA GLY A 3 7.74 8.01 0.13
C GLY A 3 8.22 7.35 -1.15
N ILE A 4 7.85 6.09 -1.37
CA ILE A 4 8.27 5.33 -2.56
C ILE A 4 7.30 5.65 -3.70
N TRP A 5 7.82 5.91 -4.89
CA TRP A 5 7.04 6.38 -6.05
C TRP A 5 6.89 5.23 -7.06
N PHE A 6 5.69 4.66 -7.15
CA PHE A 6 5.29 3.62 -8.10
C PHE A 6 4.18 4.12 -9.04
N ILE A 7 4.31 5.35 -9.53
CA ILE A 7 3.30 5.98 -10.36
C ILE A 7 3.26 5.29 -11.74
N LYS A 8 2.08 4.83 -12.17
CA LYS A 8 1.86 4.16 -13.48
C LYS A 8 2.81 2.98 -13.74
N THR A 9 3.22 2.28 -12.68
CA THR A 9 4.11 1.12 -12.77
C THR A 9 3.28 -0.16 -12.93
N ASP A 10 3.77 -1.11 -13.72
CA ASP A 10 3.22 -2.46 -13.79
C ASP A 10 3.74 -3.28 -12.60
N LEU A 11 2.84 -3.60 -11.69
CA LEU A 11 3.06 -4.38 -10.47
C LEU A 11 2.08 -5.55 -10.39
N LYS A 12 1.66 -6.08 -11.56
CA LYS A 12 0.82 -7.28 -11.62
C LYS A 12 1.48 -8.43 -10.89
N GLU A 13 0.68 -9.16 -10.12
CA GLU A 13 1.10 -10.32 -9.34
C GLU A 13 2.25 -10.02 -8.34
N ALA A 14 2.51 -8.74 -8.04
CA ALA A 14 3.58 -8.35 -7.13
C ALA A 14 3.30 -8.87 -5.72
N ILE A 15 4.32 -9.46 -5.10
CA ILE A 15 4.26 -9.88 -3.70
C ILE A 15 4.71 -8.72 -2.82
N LEU A 16 3.74 -7.97 -2.29
CA LEU A 16 3.93 -6.85 -1.38
C LEU A 16 3.53 -7.21 0.05
N ARG A 17 3.32 -8.50 0.35
CA ARG A 17 2.96 -9.00 1.67
C ARG A 17 3.87 -8.44 2.77
N GLN A 18 3.26 -7.93 3.84
CA GLN A 18 3.95 -7.29 4.98
C GLN A 18 4.78 -6.04 4.64
N ALA A 19 4.64 -5.47 3.43
CA ALA A 19 5.36 -4.26 3.07
C ALA A 19 4.90 -3.05 3.88
N ILE A 20 5.85 -2.16 4.20
CA ILE A 20 5.55 -0.86 4.80
C ILE A 20 5.47 0.16 3.67
N LEU A 21 4.24 0.53 3.32
CA LEU A 21 3.91 1.43 2.21
C LEU A 21 3.57 2.84 2.72
N ILE A 22 3.85 3.16 3.98
CA ILE A 22 3.43 4.42 4.60
C ILE A 22 3.92 5.63 3.78
N GLY A 23 2.98 6.44 3.29
CA GLY A 23 3.26 7.61 2.45
C GLY A 23 3.68 7.29 1.00
N ALA A 24 3.55 6.05 0.54
CA ALA A 24 3.90 5.67 -0.83
C ALA A 24 2.87 6.17 -1.85
N ASN A 25 3.30 6.36 -3.09
CA ASN A 25 2.43 6.80 -4.18
C ASN A 25 2.39 5.75 -5.30
N PHE A 26 1.28 5.02 -5.38
CA PHE A 26 0.93 4.04 -6.40
C PHE A 26 -0.08 4.61 -7.42
N SER A 27 -0.16 5.93 -7.58
CA SER A 27 -1.16 6.51 -8.47
C SER A 27 -1.01 6.00 -9.91
N GLY A 28 -2.10 5.48 -10.48
CA GLY A 28 -2.09 4.89 -11.83
C GLY A 28 -1.40 3.53 -11.94
N ALA A 29 -0.88 2.95 -10.85
CA ALA A 29 -0.21 1.65 -10.89
C ALA A 29 -1.16 0.51 -11.25
N ASP A 30 -0.65 -0.52 -11.92
CA ASP A 30 -1.38 -1.76 -12.13
C ASP A 30 -0.97 -2.78 -11.07
N LEU A 31 -1.85 -3.03 -10.11
CA LEU A 31 -1.68 -3.98 -9.01
C LEU A 31 -2.63 -5.19 -9.19
N CYS A 32 -3.02 -5.53 -10.43
CA CYS A 32 -3.87 -6.71 -10.64
C CYS A 32 -3.21 -7.95 -10.05
N ASP A 33 -3.99 -8.75 -9.33
CA ASP A 33 -3.55 -10.00 -8.69
C ASP A 33 -2.36 -9.85 -7.71
N ALA A 34 -2.03 -8.62 -7.28
CA ALA A 34 -0.97 -8.38 -6.31
C ALA A 34 -1.34 -8.87 -4.90
N ASP A 35 -0.37 -9.41 -4.16
CA ASP A 35 -0.53 -9.78 -2.74
C ASP A 35 -0.15 -8.60 -1.85
N LEU A 36 -1.16 -7.91 -1.31
CA LEU A 36 -1.04 -6.78 -0.37
C LEU A 36 -1.35 -7.21 1.07
N THR A 37 -1.36 -8.51 1.38
CA THR A 37 -1.75 -9.00 2.70
C THR A 37 -0.80 -8.48 3.79
N ILE A 38 -1.36 -8.07 4.93
CA ILE A 38 -0.59 -7.63 6.10
C ILE A 38 0.25 -6.35 5.83
N THR A 39 -0.06 -5.60 4.76
CA THR A 39 0.65 -4.34 4.45
C THR A 39 0.29 -3.22 5.42
N GLN A 40 1.23 -2.30 5.64
CA GLN A 40 0.96 -1.02 6.31
C GLN A 40 0.81 0.08 5.25
N ALA A 41 -0.41 0.47 4.94
CA ALA A 41 -0.73 1.38 3.83
C ALA A 41 -1.23 2.77 4.29
N LEU A 42 -0.89 3.19 5.51
CA LEU A 42 -1.24 4.52 6.01
C LEU A 42 -0.71 5.62 5.08
N GLU A 43 -1.52 6.64 4.78
CA GLU A 43 -1.14 7.72 3.87
C GLU A 43 -0.67 7.26 2.47
N THR A 44 -1.03 6.04 2.03
CA THR A 44 -0.67 5.54 0.70
C THR A 44 -1.66 6.05 -0.34
N ASN A 45 -1.13 6.58 -1.46
CA ASN A 45 -1.95 7.04 -2.57
C ASN A 45 -2.14 5.94 -3.63
N PHE A 46 -3.37 5.44 -3.75
CA PHE A 46 -3.79 4.48 -4.79
C PHE A 46 -4.70 5.11 -5.86
N ILE A 47 -4.71 6.44 -6.02
CA ILE A 47 -5.58 7.12 -7.01
C ILE A 47 -5.33 6.57 -8.41
N ALA A 48 -6.39 6.14 -9.08
CA ALA A 48 -6.34 5.52 -10.42
C ALA A 48 -5.49 4.24 -10.51
N ALA A 49 -5.12 3.62 -9.39
CA ALA A 49 -4.49 2.30 -9.40
C ALA A 49 -5.53 1.21 -9.73
N THR A 50 -5.10 0.16 -10.43
CA THR A 50 -5.93 -1.01 -10.72
C THR A 50 -5.64 -2.09 -9.68
N LEU A 51 -6.65 -2.53 -8.93
CA LEU A 51 -6.53 -3.53 -7.84
C LEU A 51 -7.36 -4.79 -8.10
N ALA A 52 -7.76 -5.04 -9.35
CA ALA A 52 -8.60 -6.19 -9.69
C ALA A 52 -7.86 -7.48 -9.33
N GLY A 53 -8.49 -8.35 -8.52
CA GLY A 53 -7.87 -9.60 -8.06
C GLY A 53 -6.78 -9.44 -7.00
N ALA A 54 -6.43 -8.21 -6.59
CA ALA A 54 -5.44 -8.00 -5.54
C ALA A 54 -5.93 -8.60 -4.20
N CYS A 55 -5.04 -9.32 -3.51
CA CYS A 55 -5.33 -9.89 -2.20
C CYS A 55 -5.05 -8.84 -1.11
N ILE A 56 -6.12 -8.33 -0.50
CA ILE A 56 -6.07 -7.33 0.57
C ILE A 56 -6.68 -7.95 1.81
N ASP A 57 -5.83 -8.57 2.64
CA ASP A 57 -6.23 -9.16 3.92
C ASP A 57 -5.35 -8.59 5.05
N ASP A 58 -5.96 -8.27 6.20
CA ASP A 58 -5.27 -7.72 7.39
C ASP A 58 -4.37 -6.48 7.10
N VAL A 59 -4.86 -5.50 6.32
CA VAL A 59 -4.15 -4.22 6.15
C VAL A 59 -4.11 -3.49 7.49
N ARG A 60 -2.91 -3.20 7.98
CA ARG A 60 -2.72 -2.60 9.31
C ARG A 60 -2.63 -1.10 9.24
N GLU A 61 -3.44 -0.45 10.06
CA GLU A 61 -3.22 0.94 10.45
C GLU A 61 -2.05 0.97 11.44
N HIS A 62 -1.01 1.76 11.14
CA HIS A 62 0.08 1.94 12.10
C HIS A 62 -0.44 2.77 13.30
N PRO A 63 -0.36 2.31 14.57
CA PRO A 63 -0.96 3.00 15.73
C PRO A 63 -0.33 4.33 16.17
N LEU A 64 0.47 5.02 15.34
CA LEU A 64 1.36 6.09 15.83
C LEU A 64 0.69 7.44 16.16
N LEU A 65 -0.63 7.49 16.34
CA LEU A 65 -1.33 8.68 16.87
C LEU A 65 -2.22 8.41 18.10
N ALA A 66 -2.31 7.16 18.59
CA ALA A 66 -3.08 6.87 19.81
C ALA A 66 -2.28 7.10 21.13
N ASP A 67 -0.94 7.14 21.07
CA ASP A 67 -0.08 7.14 22.27
C ASP A 67 0.63 8.48 22.56
N ARG A 68 0.16 9.61 22.01
CA ARG A 68 0.67 10.95 22.38
C ARG A 68 -0.38 11.86 22.99
N LEU A 69 -0.90 11.47 24.16
CA LEU A 69 -1.51 12.39 25.13
C LEU A 69 -1.17 11.96 26.56
N PHE A 70 -0.01 12.42 27.06
CA PHE A 70 0.14 12.95 28.41
C PHE A 70 0.50 14.43 28.28
#